data_AF-A0A1Q6IEQ1-F1
#
_entry.id   AF-A0A1Q6IEQ1-F1
#
_cell.length_a   1.000
_cell.length_b   1.000
_cell.length_c   1.000
_cell.angle_alpha   90.00
_cell.angle_beta   90.00
_cell.angle_gamma   90.00
#
_symmetry.space_group_name_H-M   'P 1'
#
loop_
_entity.id
_entity.type
_entity.pdbx_description
1 polymer ?
#
loop_
_entity_poly.entity_id
_entity_poly.type
_entity_poly.pdbx_seq_one_letter_code
_entity_poly.pdbx_strand_id
1 'polypeptide(L)'
;MDYDRIIGLLDKYWKCETTLPEEEELRYFYKHCRQMPEELAEYRELFIFQEGERQIGLGNDFDRKILASIYNKRPAGWRKGLRVAAVLLLLIGVSQVLIDIGNPQKDTCQTPEQALAEVRQALNFVSSKMNRGQQLLEENMDEMKWINRYIK
;
A
#
# COMPACT_ATOMS: atom_id res chain seq x y z
N MET A 1 57.95 -29.11 -2.08
CA MET A 1 56.54 -28.75 -1.86
C MET A 1 55.76 -29.39 -2.98
N ASP A 2 54.70 -30.13 -2.68
CA ASP A 2 53.86 -30.78 -3.69
C ASP A 2 52.75 -29.81 -4.10
N TYR A 3 53.02 -29.02 -5.15
CA TYR A 3 52.07 -28.02 -5.65
C TYR A 3 50.92 -28.68 -6.43
N ASP A 4 51.13 -29.87 -7.00
CA ASP A 4 50.11 -30.59 -7.76
C ASP A 4 48.95 -31.02 -6.86
N ARG A 5 49.26 -31.44 -5.63
CA ARG A 5 48.25 -31.70 -4.59
C ARG A 5 47.42 -30.47 -4.27
N ILE A 6 48.07 -29.31 -4.09
CA ILE A 6 47.38 -28.04 -3.76
C ILE A 6 46.50 -27.58 -4.91
N ILE A 7 46.98 -27.67 -6.15
CA ILE A 7 46.21 -27.32 -7.35
C ILE A 7 44.97 -28.21 -7.47
N GLY A 8 45.11 -29.53 -7.25
CA GLY A 8 43.97 -30.45 -7.24
C GLY A 8 42.95 -30.18 -6.14
N LEU A 9 43.43 -29.81 -4.93
CA LEU A 9 42.54 -29.40 -3.84
C LEU A 9 41.82 -28.09 -4.15
N LEU A 10 42.48 -27.16 -4.83
CA LEU A 10 41.89 -25.88 -5.21
C LEU A 10 40.77 -26.06 -6.26
N ASP A 11 40.97 -26.92 -7.26
CA ASP A 11 39.92 -27.28 -8.23
C ASP A 11 38.70 -27.90 -7.53
N LYS A 12 38.94 -28.79 -6.56
CA LYS A 12 37.90 -29.40 -5.74
C LYS A 12 37.18 -28.36 -4.86
N TYR A 13 37.91 -27.39 -4.31
CA TYR A 13 37.37 -26.29 -3.50
C TYR A 13 36.42 -25.43 -4.33
N TRP A 14 36.82 -25.07 -5.56
CA TRP A 14 35.97 -24.31 -6.48
C TRP A 14 34.69 -25.06 -6.90
N LYS A 15 34.73 -26.39 -6.92
CA LYS A 15 33.55 -27.25 -7.15
C LYS A 15 32.69 -27.46 -5.90
N CYS A 16 33.08 -26.91 -4.75
CA CYS A 16 32.46 -27.16 -3.45
C CYS A 16 32.42 -28.65 -3.06
N GLU A 17 33.43 -29.41 -3.48
CA GLU A 17 33.53 -30.86 -3.21
C GLU A 17 34.48 -31.18 -2.05
N THR A 18 35.20 -30.18 -1.51
CA THR A 18 36.19 -30.34 -0.44
C THR A 18 35.56 -30.80 0.88
N THR A 19 36.34 -31.58 1.62
CA THR A 19 36.04 -31.95 3.00
C THR A 19 36.74 -31.00 3.98
N LEU A 20 36.23 -30.92 5.22
CA LEU A 20 36.84 -30.06 6.25
C LEU A 20 38.35 -30.29 6.48
N PRO A 21 38.88 -31.53 6.49
CA PRO A 21 40.31 -31.76 6.61
C PRO A 21 41.12 -31.25 5.41
N GLU A 22 40.57 -31.33 4.20
CA GLU A 22 41.22 -30.84 2.98
C GLU A 22 41.26 -29.30 2.94
N GLU A 23 40.21 -28.63 3.42
CA GLU A 23 40.20 -27.18 3.59
C GLU A 23 41.19 -26.71 4.67
N GLU A 24 41.36 -27.51 5.73
CA GLU A 24 42.37 -27.26 6.75
C GLU A 24 43.79 -27.46 6.21
N GLU A 25 44.00 -28.42 5.31
CA GLU A 25 45.25 -28.62 4.56
C GLU A 25 45.58 -27.39 3.69
N LEU A 26 44.60 -26.88 2.93
CA LEU A 26 44.75 -25.64 2.14
C LEU A 26 45.07 -24.44 3.05
N ARG A 27 44.36 -24.29 4.17
CA ARG A 27 44.60 -23.22 5.15
C ARG A 27 46.01 -23.30 5.73
N TYR A 28 46.44 -24.50 6.10
CA TYR A 28 47.77 -24.73 6.64
C TYR A 28 48.86 -24.38 5.62
N PHE A 29 48.68 -24.79 4.36
CA PHE A 29 49.61 -24.49 3.27
C PHE A 29 49.78 -22.98 3.08
N TYR A 30 48.68 -22.23 2.90
CA TYR A 30 48.74 -20.78 2.64
C TYR A 30 49.25 -19.95 3.83
N LYS A 31 49.06 -20.45 5.06
CA LYS A 31 49.58 -19.82 6.28
C LYS A 31 51.10 -19.96 6.43
N HIS A 32 51.66 -21.13 6.09
CA HIS A 32 53.08 -21.43 6.34
C HIS A 32 53.97 -21.23 5.10
N CYS A 33 53.41 -21.30 3.88
CA CYS A 33 54.16 -21.09 2.66
C CYS A 33 54.33 -19.58 2.37
N ARG A 34 55.59 -19.10 2.35
CA ARG A 34 55.92 -17.69 2.04
C ARG A 34 56.34 -17.45 0.60
N GLN A 35 56.84 -18.47 -0.09
CA GLN A 35 57.28 -18.40 -1.49
C GLN A 35 56.48 -19.43 -2.29
N MET A 36 55.63 -18.93 -3.19
CA MET A 36 54.78 -19.75 -4.05
C MET A 36 54.75 -19.15 -5.47
N PRO A 37 54.46 -19.97 -6.50
CA PRO A 37 54.19 -19.47 -7.83
C PRO A 37 53.12 -18.39 -7.83
N GLU A 38 53.21 -17.44 -8.75
CA GLU A 38 52.31 -16.28 -8.85
C GLU A 38 50.84 -16.70 -8.90
N GLU A 39 50.53 -17.75 -9.65
CA GLU A 39 49.19 -18.33 -9.79
C GLU A 39 48.58 -18.81 -8.46
N LEU A 40 49.39 -19.33 -7.54
CA LEU A 40 48.90 -19.75 -6.22
C LEU A 40 48.87 -18.58 -5.25
N ALA A 41 49.74 -17.59 -5.42
CA ALA A 41 49.83 -16.43 -4.54
C ALA A 41 48.57 -15.58 -4.55
N GLU A 42 47.86 -15.51 -5.68
CA GLU A 42 46.60 -14.76 -5.83
C GLU A 42 45.53 -15.21 -4.83
N TYR A 43 45.45 -16.51 -4.54
CA TYR A 43 44.41 -17.09 -3.70
C TYR A 43 44.73 -17.04 -2.20
N ARG A 44 45.90 -16.53 -1.82
CA ARG A 44 46.39 -16.57 -0.45
C ARG A 44 45.45 -15.90 0.55
N GLU A 45 44.87 -14.76 0.18
CA GLU A 45 44.00 -13.99 1.07
C GLU A 45 42.72 -14.74 1.45
N LEU A 46 42.22 -15.62 0.57
CA LEU A 46 41.02 -16.44 0.81
C LEU A 46 41.19 -17.37 2.02
N PHE A 47 42.41 -17.86 2.24
CA PHE A 47 42.70 -18.88 3.26
C PHE A 47 43.32 -18.29 4.55
N ILE A 48 43.90 -17.08 4.51
CA ILE A 48 44.55 -16.47 5.68
C ILE A 48 43.57 -15.68 6.56
N PHE A 49 42.53 -15.08 5.98
CA PHE A 49 41.75 -14.05 6.65
C PHE A 49 40.77 -14.56 7.74
N GLN A 50 40.55 -15.88 7.83
CA GLN A 50 39.46 -16.45 8.65
C GLN A 50 39.70 -16.51 10.17
N GLU A 51 40.95 -16.51 10.65
CA GLU A 51 41.18 -16.71 12.10
C GLU A 51 40.89 -15.45 12.94
N GLY A 52 41.04 -14.25 12.37
CA GLY A 52 40.79 -12.97 13.07
C GLY A 52 39.31 -12.62 13.20
N GLU A 53 38.50 -12.91 12.18
CA GLU A 53 37.06 -12.58 12.18
C GLU A 53 36.19 -13.60 12.90
N ARG A 54 36.72 -14.80 13.19
CA ARG A 54 36.01 -15.81 14.00
C ARG A 54 35.65 -15.31 15.40
N GLN A 55 36.27 -14.21 15.85
CA GLN A 55 35.98 -13.53 17.11
C GLN A 55 34.87 -12.49 17.02
N ILE A 56 34.42 -12.11 15.82
CA ILE A 56 33.24 -11.26 15.63
C ILE A 56 32.00 -12.15 15.79
N GLY A 57 31.76 -12.56 17.03
CA GLY A 57 30.54 -13.24 17.42
C GLY A 57 29.34 -12.34 17.17
N LEU A 58 28.22 -12.94 16.81
CA LEU A 58 26.94 -12.24 16.79
C LEU A 58 26.69 -11.71 18.21
N GLY A 59 26.24 -10.45 18.33
CA GLY A 59 25.96 -9.88 19.64
C GLY A 59 24.92 -10.72 20.40
N ASN A 60 24.99 -10.70 21.73
CA ASN A 60 24.14 -11.52 22.62
C ASN A 60 22.61 -11.39 22.35
N ASP A 61 22.18 -10.29 21.73
CA ASP A 61 20.78 -10.02 21.38
C ASP A 61 20.37 -10.47 19.97
N PHE A 62 21.30 -10.99 19.14
CA PHE A 62 21.01 -11.39 17.77
C PHE A 62 19.97 -12.51 17.73
N ASP A 63 20.24 -13.60 18.46
CA ASP A 63 19.34 -14.75 18.55
C ASP A 63 17.97 -14.33 19.08
N ARG A 64 17.95 -13.46 20.09
CA ARG A 64 16.71 -12.90 20.65
C ARG A 64 15.90 -12.14 19.59
N LYS A 65 16.55 -11.32 18.75
CA LYS A 65 15.88 -10.56 17.67
C LYS A 65 15.37 -11.48 16.56
N ILE A 66 16.14 -12.49 16.17
CA ILE A 66 15.74 -13.46 15.14
C ILE A 66 14.59 -14.33 15.63
N LEU A 67 14.67 -14.85 16.85
CA LEU A 67 13.59 -15.62 17.45
C LEU A 67 12.33 -14.75 17.59
N ALA A 68 12.47 -13.49 18.00
CA ALA A 68 11.36 -12.56 18.01
C ALA A 68 10.77 -12.35 16.61
N SER A 69 11.55 -12.21 15.54
CA SER A 69 10.98 -12.03 14.19
C SER A 69 10.27 -13.29 13.66
N ILE A 70 10.76 -14.48 14.02
CA ILE A 70 10.15 -15.77 13.66
C ILE A 70 8.84 -15.99 14.42
N TYR A 71 8.85 -15.83 15.74
CA TYR A 71 7.69 -16.13 16.60
C TYR A 71 6.67 -14.98 16.66
N ASN A 72 7.09 -13.74 16.44
CA ASN A 72 6.23 -12.55 16.52
C ASN A 72 5.57 -12.22 15.16
N LYS A 73 5.44 -13.22 14.27
CA LYS A 73 4.33 -13.25 13.30
C LYS A 73 3.03 -13.29 14.10
N ARG A 74 2.63 -12.12 14.60
CA ARG A 74 1.42 -11.93 15.41
C ARG A 74 0.31 -12.72 14.73
N PRO A 75 -0.33 -13.71 15.40
CA PRO A 75 -1.57 -14.22 14.87
C PRO A 75 -2.47 -13.01 14.77
N ALA A 76 -3.04 -12.78 13.60
CA ALA A 76 -3.83 -11.59 13.34
C ALA A 76 -5.16 -11.70 14.10
N GLY A 77 -5.10 -11.63 15.44
CA GLY A 77 -6.23 -11.79 16.35
C GLY A 77 -7.31 -10.75 16.08
N TRP A 78 -6.90 -9.56 15.63
CA TRP A 78 -7.83 -8.51 15.20
C TRP A 78 -8.65 -8.89 13.95
N ARG A 79 -8.13 -9.77 13.08
CA ARG A 79 -8.89 -10.29 11.92
C ARG A 79 -10.00 -11.25 12.33
N LYS A 80 -9.94 -11.87 13.52
CA LYS A 80 -11.03 -12.74 14.01
C LYS A 80 -12.28 -11.92 14.32
N GLY A 81 -12.13 -10.76 14.96
CA GLY A 81 -13.23 -9.82 15.21
C GLY A 81 -13.78 -9.19 13.93
N LEU A 82 -12.92 -8.91 12.94
CA LEU A 82 -13.33 -8.31 11.67
C LEU A 82 -14.28 -9.20 10.86
N ARG A 83 -14.11 -10.53 10.89
CA ARG A 83 -15.02 -11.46 10.21
C ARG A 83 -16.41 -11.46 10.84
N VAL A 84 -16.49 -11.45 12.16
CA VAL A 84 -17.77 -11.37 12.89
C VAL A 84 -18.46 -10.03 12.59
N ALA A 85 -17.71 -8.92 12.61
CA ALA A 85 -18.25 -7.61 12.26
C ALA A 85 -18.76 -7.53 10.82
N ALA A 86 -18.03 -8.11 9.85
CA ALA A 86 -18.44 -8.13 8.44
C ALA A 86 -19.73 -8.94 8.22
N VAL A 87 -19.87 -10.09 8.89
CA VAL A 87 -21.10 -10.90 8.82
C VAL A 87 -22.28 -10.15 9.43
N LEU A 88 -22.09 -9.49 10.58
CA LEU A 88 -23.14 -8.68 11.20
C LEU A 88 -23.58 -7.53 10.29
N LEU A 89 -22.65 -6.81 9.67
CA LEU A 89 -22.97 -5.72 8.73
C LEU A 89 -23.73 -6.23 7.50
N LEU A 90 -23.36 -7.39 6.96
CA LEU A 90 -24.09 -8.01 5.85
C LEU A 90 -25.52 -8.38 6.26
N LEU A 91 -25.71 -9.00 7.43
CA LEU A 91 -27.05 -9.37 7.91
C LEU A 91 -27.92 -8.14 8.16
N ILE A 92 -27.35 -7.08 8.74
CA ILE A 92 -28.06 -5.80 8.94
C ILE A 92 -28.44 -5.19 7.58
N GLY A 93 -27.51 -5.14 6.62
CA GLY A 93 -27.76 -4.60 5.29
C GLY A 93 -28.86 -5.37 4.53
N VAL A 94 -28.80 -6.71 4.53
CA VAL A 94 -29.84 -7.55 3.91
C VAL A 94 -31.19 -7.36 4.60
N SER A 95 -31.21 -7.25 5.93
CA SER A 95 -32.44 -6.99 6.70
C SER A 95 -33.08 -5.66 6.32
N GLN A 96 -32.30 -4.58 6.20
CA GLN A 96 -32.81 -3.27 5.75
C GLN A 96 -33.40 -3.34 4.33
N VAL A 97 -32.71 -4.01 3.40
CA VAL A 97 -33.21 -4.19 2.02
C VAL A 97 -34.53 -4.97 1.99
N LEU A 98 -34.69 -6.02 2.81
CA LEU A 98 -35.95 -6.76 2.90
C LEU A 98 -37.08 -5.92 3.48
N ILE A 99 -36.79 -5.05 4.45
CA ILE A 99 -37.77 -4.10 5.02
C ILE A 99 -38.18 -3.07 3.96
N ASP A 100 -37.24 -2.52 3.20
CA ASP A 100 -37.52 -1.54 2.13
C ASP A 100 -38.27 -2.17 0.94
N ILE A 101 -37.98 -3.42 0.58
CA ILE A 101 -38.77 -4.16 -0.43
C ILE A 101 -40.20 -4.39 0.07
N GLY A 102 -40.38 -4.66 1.37
CA GLY A 102 -41.70 -4.82 2.00
C GLY A 102 -42.44 -3.50 2.25
N ASN A 103 -41.76 -2.37 2.17
CA ASN A 103 -42.31 -1.04 2.39
C ASN A 103 -41.90 -0.12 1.24
N PRO A 104 -42.54 -0.26 0.05
CA PRO A 104 -42.22 0.57 -1.09
C PRO A 104 -42.31 2.03 -0.66
N GLN A 105 -41.22 2.75 -0.91
CA GLN A 105 -41.01 4.16 -0.67
C GLN A 105 -42.34 4.93 -0.65
N LYS A 106 -42.69 5.52 0.50
CA LYS A 106 -43.78 6.51 0.54
C LYS A 106 -43.32 7.68 -0.30
N ASP A 107 -43.62 7.65 -1.59
CA ASP A 107 -43.43 8.78 -2.48
C ASP A 107 -44.08 10.01 -1.85
N THR A 108 -43.39 11.14 -1.91
CA THR A 108 -43.74 12.41 -1.24
C THR A 108 -45.16 12.89 -1.60
N CYS A 109 -45.79 12.33 -2.63
CA CYS A 109 -47.20 12.56 -2.96
C CYS A 109 -47.93 11.21 -3.13
N GLN A 110 -49.02 11.02 -2.39
CA GLN A 110 -49.83 9.79 -2.45
C GLN A 110 -50.66 9.67 -3.74
N THR A 111 -50.80 10.76 -4.51
CA THR A 111 -51.52 10.78 -5.78
C THR A 111 -50.78 11.64 -6.81
N PRO A 112 -50.76 11.23 -8.10
CA PRO A 112 -50.07 11.97 -9.17
C PRO A 112 -50.66 13.36 -9.40
N GLU A 113 -51.94 13.56 -9.08
CA GLU A 113 -52.63 14.85 -9.20
C GLU A 113 -52.12 15.89 -8.19
N GLN A 114 -51.80 15.45 -6.97
CA GLN A 114 -51.28 16.35 -5.92
C GLN A 114 -49.86 16.82 -6.24
N ALA A 115 -48.99 15.92 -6.71
CA ALA A 115 -47.65 16.28 -7.16
C ALA A 115 -47.69 17.34 -8.27
N LEU A 116 -48.61 17.16 -9.21
CA LEU A 116 -48.80 18.07 -10.32
C LEU A 116 -49.34 19.44 -9.86
N ALA A 117 -50.22 19.46 -8.86
CA ALA A 117 -50.72 20.70 -8.27
C ALA A 117 -49.60 21.52 -7.60
N GLU A 118 -48.73 20.87 -6.81
CA GLU A 118 -47.60 21.55 -6.16
C GLU A 118 -46.57 22.06 -7.17
N VAL A 119 -46.26 21.28 -8.21
CA VAL A 119 -45.39 21.70 -9.31
C VAL A 119 -45.98 22.90 -10.06
N ARG A 120 -47.29 22.89 -10.36
CA ARG A 120 -47.98 24.02 -10.97
C ARG A 120 -47.90 25.27 -10.10
N GLN A 121 -48.05 25.13 -8.78
CA GLN A 121 -47.94 26.25 -7.85
C GLN A 121 -46.53 26.84 -7.85
N ALA A 122 -45.50 26.01 -7.80
CA ALA A 122 -44.10 26.44 -7.87
C ALA A 122 -43.80 27.13 -9.21
N LEU A 123 -44.27 26.57 -10.32
CA LEU A 123 -44.07 27.14 -11.65
C LEU A 123 -44.76 28.50 -11.80
N ASN A 124 -46.00 28.62 -11.31
CA ASN A 124 -46.74 29.88 -11.30
C ASN A 124 -46.07 30.94 -10.43
N PHE A 125 -45.51 30.54 -9.28
CA PHE A 125 -44.75 31.45 -8.44
C PHE A 125 -43.53 32.02 -9.17
N VAL A 126 -42.71 31.16 -9.80
CA VAL A 126 -41.54 31.59 -10.58
C VAL A 126 -41.96 32.49 -11.74
N SER A 127 -43.00 32.10 -12.48
CA SER A 127 -43.54 32.89 -13.59
C SER A 127 -43.97 34.29 -13.14
N SER A 128 -44.68 34.40 -12.01
CA SER A 128 -45.11 35.68 -11.45
C SER A 128 -43.94 36.60 -11.09
N LYS A 129 -42.84 36.04 -10.56
CA LYS A 129 -41.64 36.80 -10.20
C LYS A 129 -40.91 37.31 -11.44
N MET A 130 -40.84 36.49 -12.49
CA MET A 130 -40.24 36.86 -13.76
C MET A 130 -41.04 37.96 -14.48
N ASN A 131 -42.37 37.82 -14.52
CA ASN A 131 -43.26 38.82 -15.12
C ASN A 131 -43.20 40.16 -14.37
N ARG A 132 -43.17 40.12 -13.04
CA ARG A 132 -42.95 41.33 -12.22
C ARG A 132 -41.59 41.97 -12.49
N GLY A 133 -40.55 41.16 -12.70
CA GLY A 133 -39.23 41.65 -13.10
C GLY A 133 -39.26 42.39 -14.43
N GLN A 134 -39.96 41.84 -15.44
CA GLN A 134 -40.11 42.48 -16.75
C GLN A 134 -40.88 43.81 -16.67
N GLN A 135 -41.97 43.87 -15.91
CA GLN A 135 -42.74 45.11 -15.72
C GLN A 135 -41.90 46.23 -15.07
N LEU A 136 -41.12 45.89 -14.04
CA LEU A 136 -40.22 46.86 -13.42
C LEU A 136 -39.16 47.38 -14.39
N LEU A 137 -38.65 46.52 -15.28
CA LEU A 137 -37.70 46.94 -16.31
C LEU A 137 -38.36 47.86 -17.35
N GLU A 138 -39.57 47.56 -17.79
CA GLU A 138 -40.33 48.41 -18.72
C GLU A 138 -40.64 49.78 -18.11
N GLU A 139 -41.13 49.82 -16.87
CA GLU A 139 -41.42 51.06 -16.14
C GLU A 139 -40.17 51.94 -16.00
N ASN A 140 -39.07 51.38 -15.51
CA ASN A 140 -37.81 52.13 -15.38
C ASN A 140 -37.26 52.58 -16.73
N MET A 141 -37.43 51.78 -17.79
CA MET A 141 -36.99 52.13 -19.14
C MET A 141 -37.83 53.25 -19.74
N ASP A 142 -39.13 53.28 -19.46
CA ASP A 142 -40.03 54.33 -19.93
C ASP A 142 -39.89 55.62 -19.11
N GLU A 143 -39.63 55.54 -17.79
CA GLU A 143 -39.19 56.70 -16.99
C GLU A 143 -37.89 57.29 -17.56
N MET A 144 -36.88 56.46 -17.84
CA MET A 144 -35.62 56.91 -18.46
C MET A 144 -35.85 57.60 -19.81
N LYS A 145 -36.76 57.08 -20.66
CA LYS A 145 -37.13 57.71 -21.93
C LYS A 145 -37.88 59.03 -21.73
N TRP A 146 -38.77 59.12 -20.74
CA TRP A 146 -39.48 60.35 -20.40
C TRP A 146 -38.51 61.43 -19.91
N ILE A 147 -37.64 61.10 -18.95
CA ILE A 147 -36.59 61.98 -18.42
C ILE A 147 -35.72 62.52 -19.57
N ASN A 148 -35.27 61.66 -20.46
CA ASN A 148 -34.44 62.07 -21.61
C ASN A 148 -35.19 62.97 -22.61
N ARG A 149 -36.52 62.92 -22.66
CA ARG A 149 -37.34 63.76 -23.56
C ARG A 149 -37.55 65.18 -23.05
N TYR A 150 -37.58 65.39 -21.74
CA TYR A 150 -37.87 66.69 -21.11
C TYR A 150 -36.63 67.42 -20.53
N ILE A 151 -35.47 66.75 -20.51
CA ILE A 151 -34.19 67.34 -20.09
C ILE A 151 -33.39 67.95 -21.28
N LYS A 152 -33.99 67.97 -22.48
CA LYS A 152 -33.49 68.70 -23.66
C LYS A 152 -34.34 69.94 -23.93
#